data_AF-A0ABD5WX09-F1
#
_entry.id   AF-A0ABD5WX09-F1
#
_cell.length_a   1.000
_cell.length_b   1.000
_cell.length_c   1.000
_cell.angle_alpha   90.00
_cell.angle_beta   90.00
_cell.angle_gamma   90.00
#
_symmetry.space_group_name_H-M   'P 1'
#
loop_
_entity.id
_entity.type
_entity.pdbx_description
1 polymer ?
#
loop_
_entity_poly.entity_id
_entity_poly.type
_entity_poly.pdbx_seq_one_letter_code
_entity_poly.pdbx_strand_id
1 'polypeptide(L)'
;MERFQNTGQPDWDWWGRLWPTPGATLRDLGVTSGDALVEIGSGNGYFALPAARVVDPAPVYALDLDEALLAELSTLAEMAGIDNVDPVHGDARDLADHVPADVDVCLLANAFHGVGEPAPFVEAVADVLAPDGQFVVVNWDTRPREETTVAGEPRGPPTDLRLSPAETERRVTAASDFRQVRHVDLPPYHYAMVFER
;
A
#
# COMPACT_ATOMS: atom_id res chain seq x y z
N MET A 1 -16.31 -8.98 10.67
CA MET A 1 -15.00 -9.43 10.16
C MET A 1 -13.90 -8.86 11.02
N GLU A 2 -12.82 -9.59 11.24
CA GLU A 2 -11.64 -9.06 11.95
C GLU A 2 -10.80 -8.24 10.96
N ARG A 3 -10.43 -7.01 11.34
CA ARG A 3 -9.54 -6.13 10.59
C ARG A 3 -8.10 -6.68 10.67
N PHE A 4 -7.26 -6.35 9.69
CA PHE A 4 -5.81 -6.58 9.83
C PHE A 4 -5.28 -5.86 11.06
N GLN A 5 -4.29 -6.46 11.71
CA GLN A 5 -3.82 -5.99 13.01
C GLN A 5 -2.96 -4.74 12.85
N ASN A 6 -3.25 -3.70 13.62
CA ASN A 6 -2.47 -2.45 13.67
C ASN A 6 -2.36 -1.72 12.30
N THR A 7 -3.44 -1.70 11.51
CA THR A 7 -3.46 -1.02 10.20
C THR A 7 -4.32 0.24 10.16
N GLY A 8 -4.51 0.91 11.30
CA GLY A 8 -5.33 2.13 11.36
C GLY A 8 -4.67 3.32 10.67
N GLN A 9 -5.46 4.12 9.94
CA GLN A 9 -5.00 5.36 9.32
C GLN A 9 -4.54 6.34 10.41
N PRO A 10 -3.31 6.87 10.29
CA PRO A 10 -2.82 7.82 11.26
C PRO A 10 -2.74 9.23 10.65
N ASP A 11 -2.40 10.24 11.45
CA ASP A 11 -2.48 11.65 11.01
C ASP A 11 -1.57 11.98 9.81
N TRP A 12 -1.99 12.91 8.96
CA TRP A 12 -1.20 13.32 7.79
C TRP A 12 0.11 14.03 8.17
N ASP A 13 0.11 14.77 9.27
CA ASP A 13 1.26 15.57 9.71
C ASP A 13 2.50 14.73 10.00
N TRP A 14 2.33 13.51 10.52
CA TRP A 14 3.48 12.65 10.81
C TRP A 14 3.86 11.78 9.62
N TRP A 15 2.91 11.35 8.77
CA TRP A 15 3.26 10.74 7.48
C TRP A 15 4.03 11.72 6.60
N GLY A 16 3.65 13.00 6.59
CA GLY A 16 4.37 14.09 5.94
C GLY A 16 5.86 14.17 6.30
N ARG A 17 6.25 13.70 7.48
CA ARG A 17 7.66 13.68 7.91
C ARG A 17 8.41 12.46 7.41
N LEU A 18 7.72 11.35 7.19
CA LEU A 18 8.30 10.10 6.67
C LEU A 18 8.35 10.12 5.14
N TRP A 19 7.31 10.64 4.50
CA TRP A 19 7.17 10.74 3.05
C TRP A 19 6.82 12.16 2.63
N PRO A 20 7.77 13.12 2.72
CA PRO A 20 7.49 14.50 2.31
C PRO A 20 7.20 14.63 0.80
N THR A 21 7.55 13.61 0.02
CA THR A 21 7.35 13.56 -1.45
C THR A 21 6.81 12.19 -1.87
N PRO A 22 5.58 11.81 -1.50
CA PRO A 22 5.06 10.46 -1.72
C PRO A 22 5.02 10.07 -3.20
N GLY A 23 4.72 11.02 -4.09
CA GLY A 23 4.80 10.79 -5.54
C GLY A 23 6.22 10.55 -6.08
N ALA A 24 7.27 11.05 -5.41
CA ALA A 24 8.65 10.70 -5.77
C ALA A 24 8.97 9.27 -5.31
N THR A 25 8.58 8.93 -4.07
CA THR A 25 8.69 7.55 -3.57
C THR A 25 8.00 6.55 -4.49
N LEU A 26 6.76 6.81 -4.94
CA LEU A 26 6.04 5.94 -5.87
C LEU A 26 6.81 5.72 -7.19
N ARG A 27 7.41 6.78 -7.75
CA ARG A 27 8.25 6.65 -8.96
C ARG A 27 9.51 5.84 -8.71
N ASP A 28 10.16 6.00 -7.56
CA ASP A 28 11.32 5.19 -7.18
C ASP A 28 10.94 3.69 -7.02
N LEU A 29 9.70 3.43 -6.61
CA LEU A 29 9.09 2.10 -6.57
C LEU A 29 8.64 1.58 -7.95
N GLY A 30 8.83 2.35 -9.02
CA GLY A 30 8.53 1.95 -10.39
C GLY A 30 7.13 2.28 -10.89
N VAL A 31 6.32 3.01 -10.13
CA VAL A 31 5.02 3.49 -10.60
C VAL A 31 5.23 4.59 -11.64
N THR A 32 4.61 4.43 -12.80
CA THR A 32 4.75 5.32 -13.95
C THR A 32 3.42 5.80 -14.51
N SER A 33 3.48 6.78 -15.41
CA SER A 33 2.29 7.29 -16.11
C SER A 33 1.73 6.19 -17.01
N GLY A 34 0.42 5.99 -16.94
CA GLY A 34 -0.29 4.93 -17.66
C GLY A 34 -0.60 3.68 -16.84
N ASP A 35 -0.04 3.53 -15.64
CA ASP A 35 -0.30 2.36 -14.79
C ASP A 35 -1.71 2.43 -14.17
N ALA A 36 -2.57 1.46 -14.46
CA ALA A 36 -3.77 1.23 -13.66
C ALA A 36 -3.35 0.70 -12.28
N LEU A 37 -3.64 1.45 -11.22
CA LEU A 37 -3.13 1.16 -9.88
C LEU A 37 -4.26 0.88 -8.89
N VAL A 38 -4.06 -0.11 -8.03
CA VAL A 38 -4.91 -0.36 -6.86
C VAL A 38 -4.10 -0.09 -5.61
N GLU A 39 -4.52 0.87 -4.77
CA GLU A 39 -3.98 1.01 -3.42
C GLU A 39 -4.90 0.28 -2.44
N ILE A 40 -4.34 -0.69 -1.73
CA ILE A 40 -5.03 -1.53 -0.76
C ILE A 40 -4.82 -0.95 0.64
N GLY A 41 -5.91 -0.68 1.35
CA GLY A 41 -5.87 0.04 2.63
C GLY A 41 -5.46 1.50 2.44
N SER A 42 -6.07 2.17 1.47
CA SER A 42 -5.70 3.53 1.06
C SER A 42 -5.93 4.60 2.13
N GLY A 43 -6.74 4.28 3.14
CA GLY A 43 -7.24 5.23 4.12
C GLY A 43 -7.87 6.44 3.43
N ASN A 44 -7.49 7.64 3.87
CA ASN A 44 -7.95 8.89 3.27
C ASN A 44 -7.07 9.37 2.08
N GLY A 45 -6.20 8.51 1.56
CA GLY A 45 -5.53 8.71 0.26
C GLY A 45 -4.14 9.35 0.31
N TYR A 46 -3.37 9.10 1.38
CA TYR A 46 -2.03 9.68 1.50
C TYR A 46 -1.10 9.29 0.35
N PHE A 47 -1.13 8.03 -0.13
CA PHE A 47 -0.45 7.62 -1.35
C PHE A 47 -1.37 7.62 -2.57
N ALA A 48 -2.69 7.36 -2.45
CA ALA A 48 -3.63 7.30 -3.57
C ALA A 48 -3.66 8.61 -4.36
N LEU A 49 -3.76 9.75 -3.67
CA LEU A 49 -3.85 11.06 -4.34
C LEU A 49 -2.54 11.42 -5.07
N PRO A 50 -1.34 11.24 -4.48
CA PRO A 50 -0.09 11.33 -5.25
C PRO A 50 0.02 10.31 -6.38
N ALA A 51 -0.42 9.07 -6.17
CA ALA A 51 -0.40 8.02 -7.19
C ALA A 51 -1.22 8.44 -8.41
N ALA A 52 -2.41 8.99 -8.19
CA ALA A 52 -3.28 9.50 -9.24
C ALA A 52 -2.59 10.50 -10.17
N ARG A 53 -1.80 11.40 -9.59
CA ARG A 53 -1.00 12.36 -10.36
C ARG A 53 0.19 11.72 -11.08
N VAL A 54 0.74 10.63 -10.56
CA VAL A 54 1.85 9.90 -11.19
C VAL A 54 1.34 9.11 -12.38
N VAL A 55 0.20 8.42 -12.22
CA VAL A 55 -0.32 7.46 -13.19
C VAL A 55 -1.20 8.08 -14.27
N ASP A 56 -1.64 9.34 -14.11
CA ASP A 56 -2.47 10.07 -15.07
C ASP A 56 -2.02 9.82 -16.53
N PRO A 57 -2.94 9.47 -17.45
CA PRO A 57 -4.40 9.48 -17.30
C PRO A 57 -5.04 8.17 -16.80
N ALA A 58 -4.25 7.19 -16.33
CA ALA A 58 -4.77 5.92 -15.83
C ALA A 58 -5.47 6.08 -14.46
N PRO A 59 -6.38 5.16 -14.08
CA PRO A 59 -7.11 5.25 -12.82
C PRO A 59 -6.30 4.74 -11.62
N VAL A 60 -6.63 5.27 -10.44
CA VAL A 60 -6.27 4.69 -9.14
C VAL A 60 -7.54 4.19 -8.44
N TYR A 61 -7.61 2.90 -8.13
CA TYR A 61 -8.64 2.32 -7.29
C TYR A 61 -8.16 2.32 -5.83
N ALA A 62 -8.74 3.19 -5.00
CA ALA A 62 -8.39 3.35 -3.60
C ALA A 62 -9.31 2.49 -2.72
N LEU A 63 -8.85 1.29 -2.37
CA LEU A 63 -9.64 0.31 -1.63
C LEU A 63 -9.42 0.41 -0.11
N ASP A 64 -10.50 0.54 0.66
CA ASP A 64 -10.46 0.49 2.12
C ASP A 64 -11.73 -0.13 2.73
N LEU A 65 -11.62 -0.62 3.97
CA LEU A 65 -12.74 -1.14 4.78
C LEU A 65 -13.54 -0.02 5.47
N ASP A 66 -12.99 1.20 5.51
CA ASP A 66 -13.58 2.33 6.25
C ASP A 66 -14.20 3.37 5.30
N GLU A 67 -15.53 3.32 5.14
CA GLU A 67 -16.28 4.27 4.31
C GLU A 67 -16.06 5.73 4.70
N ALA A 68 -15.79 6.02 5.98
CA ALA A 68 -15.56 7.39 6.42
C ALA A 68 -14.23 7.94 5.89
N LEU A 69 -13.18 7.10 5.85
CA LEU A 69 -11.90 7.47 5.26
C LEU A 69 -12.00 7.65 3.75
N LEU A 70 -12.78 6.81 3.07
CA LEU A 70 -13.03 6.95 1.64
C LEU A 70 -13.81 8.24 1.32
N ALA A 71 -14.78 8.62 2.14
CA ALA A 71 -15.49 9.90 1.99
C ALA A 71 -14.56 11.11 2.18
N GLU A 72 -13.61 11.02 3.12
CA GLU A 72 -12.58 12.03 3.30
C GLU A 72 -11.64 12.09 2.09
N LEU A 73 -11.20 10.94 1.58
CA LEU A 73 -10.39 10.82 0.37
C LEU A 73 -11.07 11.54 -0.81
N SER A 74 -12.36 11.28 -1.07
CA SER A 74 -13.10 11.95 -2.15
C SER A 74 -13.10 13.47 -1.99
N THR A 75 -13.32 13.96 -0.76
CA THR A 75 -13.29 15.39 -0.47
C THR A 75 -11.91 16.00 -0.77
N LEU A 76 -10.84 15.31 -0.37
CA LEU A 76 -9.46 15.73 -0.62
C LEU A 76 -9.12 15.69 -2.11
N ALA A 77 -9.60 14.69 -2.86
CA ALA A 77 -9.43 14.58 -4.31
C ALA A 77 -10.09 15.75 -5.03
N GLU A 78 -11.34 16.08 -4.69
CA GLU A 78 -12.07 17.23 -5.24
C GLU A 78 -11.34 18.55 -4.97
N MET A 79 -10.91 18.77 -3.72
CA MET A 79 -10.14 19.96 -3.34
C MET A 79 -8.80 20.07 -4.09
N ALA A 80 -8.22 18.93 -4.45
CA ALA A 80 -6.94 18.81 -5.13
C ALA A 80 -7.05 18.83 -6.66
N GLY A 81 -8.28 18.81 -7.21
CA GLY A 81 -8.54 18.68 -8.65
C GLY A 81 -8.04 17.36 -9.24
N ILE A 82 -8.19 16.27 -8.50
CA ILE A 82 -7.83 14.91 -8.93
C ILE A 82 -9.11 14.18 -9.28
N ASP A 83 -9.27 13.83 -10.56
CA ASP A 83 -10.50 13.22 -11.09
C ASP A 83 -10.34 11.72 -11.42
N ASN A 84 -9.12 11.17 -11.31
CA ASN A 84 -8.78 9.79 -11.67
C ASN A 84 -8.52 8.88 -10.45
N VAL A 85 -9.16 9.16 -9.32
CA VAL A 85 -9.17 8.28 -8.14
C VAL A 85 -10.58 7.82 -7.86
N ASP A 86 -10.76 6.51 -7.87
CA ASP A 86 -12.01 5.83 -7.57
C ASP A 86 -11.93 5.24 -6.15
N PRO A 87 -12.68 5.78 -5.16
CA PRO A 87 -12.78 5.18 -3.84
C PRO A 87 -13.62 3.89 -3.90
N VAL A 88 -13.10 2.80 -3.36
CA VAL A 88 -13.73 1.47 -3.38
C VAL A 88 -13.87 0.94 -1.96
N HIS A 89 -15.10 0.75 -1.49
CA HIS A 89 -15.35 0.09 -0.21
C HIS A 89 -15.35 -1.43 -0.41
N GLY A 90 -14.41 -2.12 0.23
CA GLY A 90 -14.29 -3.57 0.10
C GLY A 90 -13.26 -4.17 1.05
N ASP A 91 -13.28 -5.50 1.16
CA ASP A 91 -12.24 -6.22 1.88
C ASP A 91 -11.12 -6.63 0.93
N ALA A 92 -9.88 -6.41 1.34
CA ALA A 92 -8.71 -6.78 0.57
C ALA A 92 -8.59 -8.30 0.30
N ARG A 93 -9.25 -9.15 1.11
CA ARG A 93 -9.31 -10.61 0.90
C ARG A 93 -10.19 -11.01 -0.28
N ASP A 94 -11.13 -10.14 -0.63
CA ASP A 94 -12.08 -10.33 -1.74
C ASP A 94 -11.77 -9.31 -2.86
N LEU A 95 -10.50 -8.93 -3.02
CA LEU A 95 -10.05 -7.83 -3.89
C LEU A 95 -10.61 -7.93 -5.32
N ALA A 96 -10.60 -9.13 -5.90
CA ALA A 96 -11.08 -9.41 -7.25
C ALA A 96 -12.59 -9.15 -7.47
N ASP A 97 -13.39 -9.07 -6.39
CA ASP A 97 -14.81 -8.72 -6.47
C ASP A 97 -15.03 -7.20 -6.48
N HIS A 98 -14.00 -6.41 -6.16
CA HIS A 98 -14.10 -4.98 -5.89
C HIS A 98 -13.40 -4.10 -6.92
N VAL A 99 -12.35 -4.60 -7.58
CA VAL A 99 -11.56 -3.84 -8.56
C VAL A 99 -11.46 -4.58 -9.91
N PRO A 100 -11.16 -3.88 -11.02
CA PRO A 100 -10.93 -4.55 -12.30
C PRO A 100 -9.75 -5.52 -12.25
N ALA A 101 -9.81 -6.54 -13.10
CA ALA A 101 -8.65 -7.36 -13.43
C ALA A 101 -7.70 -6.62 -14.39
N ASP A 102 -6.51 -7.18 -14.57
CA ASP A 102 -5.43 -6.66 -15.42
C ASP A 102 -4.94 -5.26 -15.01
N VAL A 103 -4.82 -5.00 -13.70
CA VAL A 103 -4.17 -3.78 -13.20
C VAL A 103 -2.64 -3.91 -13.22
N ASP A 104 -1.94 -2.81 -13.45
CA ASP A 104 -0.49 -2.79 -13.59
C ASP A 104 0.23 -2.80 -12.23
N VAL A 105 -0.36 -2.18 -11.21
CA VAL A 105 0.24 -2.09 -9.88
C VAL A 105 -0.79 -2.34 -8.77
N CYS A 106 -0.48 -3.25 -7.85
CA CYS A 106 -1.13 -3.32 -6.54
C CYS A 106 -0.16 -2.79 -5.48
N LEU A 107 -0.53 -1.73 -4.78
CA LEU A 107 0.24 -1.13 -3.69
C LEU A 107 -0.40 -1.48 -2.34
N LEU A 108 0.39 -2.04 -1.43
CA LEU A 108 0.02 -2.18 -0.02
C LEU A 108 1.06 -1.47 0.85
N ALA A 109 0.69 -0.31 1.39
CA ALA A 109 1.57 0.48 2.23
C ALA A 109 1.23 0.33 3.72
N ASN A 110 2.25 0.02 4.53
CA ASN A 110 2.18 0.04 5.99
C ASN A 110 1.09 -0.86 6.61
N ALA A 111 0.71 -1.94 5.93
CA ALA A 111 -0.35 -2.85 6.40
C ALA A 111 -0.01 -4.34 6.33
N PHE A 112 1.00 -4.76 5.54
CA PHE A 112 1.28 -6.20 5.34
C PHE A 112 1.65 -6.95 6.63
N HIS A 113 2.28 -6.27 7.59
CA HIS A 113 2.57 -6.85 8.91
C HIS A 113 1.33 -7.27 9.70
N GLY A 114 0.17 -6.65 9.42
CA GLY A 114 -1.10 -6.94 10.06
C GLY A 114 -1.89 -8.09 9.43
N VAL A 115 -1.43 -8.62 8.28
CA VAL A 115 -2.08 -9.71 7.56
C VAL A 115 -1.77 -11.03 8.25
N GLY A 116 -2.75 -11.56 8.97
CA GLY A 116 -2.61 -12.83 9.71
C GLY A 116 -2.47 -14.04 8.79
N GLU A 117 -3.38 -14.17 7.83
CA GLU A 117 -3.37 -15.22 6.81
C GLU A 117 -3.03 -14.61 5.44
N PRO A 118 -1.76 -14.65 5.00
CA PRO A 118 -1.34 -13.98 3.78
C PRO A 118 -1.84 -14.67 2.51
N ALA A 119 -2.12 -15.98 2.54
CA ALA A 119 -2.43 -16.73 1.32
C ALA A 119 -3.67 -16.22 0.58
N PRO A 120 -4.87 -16.11 1.19
CA PRO A 120 -6.05 -15.62 0.47
C PRO A 120 -5.87 -14.20 -0.05
N PHE A 121 -5.20 -13.35 0.74
CA PHE A 121 -4.94 -11.96 0.34
C PHE A 121 -3.98 -11.87 -0.86
N VAL A 122 -2.86 -12.59 -0.82
CA VAL A 122 -1.86 -12.56 -1.90
C VAL A 122 -2.39 -13.23 -3.17
N GLU A 123 -3.20 -14.28 -3.04
CA GLU A 123 -3.92 -14.89 -4.16
C GLU A 123 -4.89 -13.88 -4.82
N ALA A 124 -5.69 -13.17 -4.02
CA ALA A 124 -6.59 -12.13 -4.54
C ALA A 124 -5.84 -10.97 -5.24
N VAL A 125 -4.64 -10.62 -4.76
CA VAL A 125 -3.74 -9.67 -5.45
C VAL A 125 -3.24 -10.25 -6.79
N ALA A 126 -2.86 -11.52 -6.82
CA ALA A 126 -2.39 -12.17 -8.05
C ALA A 126 -3.50 -12.30 -9.11
N ASP A 127 -4.76 -12.44 -8.68
CA ASP A 127 -5.92 -12.57 -9.57
C ASP A 127 -6.30 -11.26 -10.28
N VAL A 128 -5.98 -10.09 -9.70
CA VAL A 128 -6.29 -8.79 -10.31
C VAL A 128 -5.14 -8.22 -11.12
N LEU A 129 -3.90 -8.64 -10.87
CA LEU A 129 -2.73 -8.14 -11.60
C LEU A 129 -2.70 -8.64 -13.05
N ALA A 130 -2.30 -7.74 -13.95
CA ALA A 130 -1.92 -8.10 -15.31
C ALA A 130 -0.73 -9.08 -15.33
N PRO A 131 -0.47 -9.81 -16.44
CA PRO A 131 0.65 -10.75 -16.53
C PRO A 131 2.03 -10.16 -16.19
N ASP A 132 2.26 -8.88 -16.54
CA ASP A 132 3.49 -8.13 -16.24
C ASP A 132 3.30 -7.13 -15.07
N GLY A 133 2.20 -7.27 -14.32
CA GLY A 133 1.84 -6.38 -13.22
C GLY A 133 2.68 -6.61 -11.96
N GLN A 134 2.77 -5.57 -11.13
CA GLN A 134 3.62 -5.54 -9.95
C GLN A 134 2.81 -5.50 -8.66
N PHE A 135 3.16 -6.37 -7.72
CA PHE A 135 2.76 -6.20 -6.32
C PHE A 135 3.85 -5.47 -5.54
N VAL A 136 3.52 -4.31 -4.96
CA VAL A 136 4.42 -3.45 -4.21
C VAL A 136 4.00 -3.45 -2.74
N VAL A 137 4.89 -3.92 -1.87
CA VAL A 137 4.70 -3.89 -0.41
C VAL A 137 5.64 -2.87 0.20
N VAL A 138 5.11 -1.82 0.83
CA VAL A 138 5.88 -0.89 1.68
C VAL A 138 5.64 -1.26 3.14
N ASN A 139 6.68 -1.43 3.93
CA ASN A 139 6.54 -1.84 5.33
C ASN A 139 7.59 -1.21 6.24
N TRP A 140 7.28 -1.19 7.54
CA TRP A 140 8.23 -0.79 8.58
C TRP A 140 9.37 -1.80 8.69
N ASP A 141 10.60 -1.32 8.81
CA ASP A 141 11.72 -2.21 9.09
C ASP A 141 11.68 -2.78 10.53
N THR A 142 12.59 -3.71 10.81
CA THR A 142 12.60 -4.49 12.05
C THR A 142 13.13 -3.77 13.28
N ARG A 143 13.48 -2.48 13.20
CA ARG A 143 13.89 -1.73 14.39
C ARG A 143 12.77 -1.74 15.43
N PRO A 144 13.10 -1.70 16.73
CA PRO A 144 12.10 -1.56 17.77
C PRO A 144 11.25 -0.30 17.57
N ARG A 145 9.95 -0.39 17.86
CA ARG A 145 9.01 0.74 17.78
C ARG A 145 9.50 1.96 18.56
N GLU A 146 10.10 1.71 19.71
CA GLU A 146 10.65 2.71 20.63
C GLU A 146 11.80 3.50 19.98
N GLU A 147 12.48 2.93 18.98
CA GLU A 147 13.59 3.56 18.26
C GLU A 147 13.16 4.23 16.95
N THR A 148 11.98 3.89 16.42
CA THR A 148 11.45 4.53 15.22
C THR A 148 10.59 5.73 15.58
N THR A 149 11.25 6.85 15.87
CA THR A 149 10.59 8.06 16.36
C THR A 149 10.31 9.07 15.26
N VAL A 150 9.11 9.66 15.30
CA VAL A 150 8.69 10.79 14.45
C VAL A 150 8.10 11.85 15.35
N ALA A 151 8.57 13.09 15.19
CA ALA A 151 8.18 14.21 16.07
C ALA A 151 8.47 13.98 17.57
N GLY A 152 9.44 13.12 17.89
CA GLY A 152 9.80 12.79 19.28
C GLY A 152 8.96 11.67 19.90
N GLU A 153 8.06 11.04 19.15
CA GLU A 153 7.23 9.94 19.63
C GLU A 153 7.54 8.63 18.90
N PRO A 154 7.52 7.48 19.59
CA PRO A 154 7.57 6.16 18.96
C PRO A 154 6.41 5.93 18.00
N ARG A 155 6.70 5.45 16.79
CA ARG A 155 5.70 5.23 15.75
C ARG A 155 5.86 3.90 15.04
N GLY A 156 4.84 3.55 14.25
CA GLY A 156 4.75 2.27 13.54
C GLY A 156 4.16 1.16 14.41
N PRO A 157 4.11 -0.06 13.86
CA PRO A 157 3.53 -1.20 14.56
C PRO A 157 4.37 -1.62 15.77
N PRO A 158 3.73 -2.34 16.73
CA PRO A 158 4.43 -3.09 17.77
C PRO A 158 5.62 -3.86 17.18
N THR A 159 6.73 -3.89 17.91
CA THR A 159 7.99 -4.49 17.46
C THR A 159 7.80 -5.95 17.00
N ASP A 160 6.95 -6.67 17.69
CA ASP A 160 6.62 -8.09 17.52
C ASP A 160 5.69 -8.37 16.32
N LEU A 161 5.07 -7.35 15.74
CA LEU A 161 4.35 -7.47 14.46
C LEU A 161 5.25 -7.17 13.25
N ARG A 162 6.40 -6.51 13.44
CA ARG A 162 7.26 -6.09 12.32
C ARG A 162 7.82 -7.29 11.57
N LEU A 163 7.90 -7.16 10.25
CA LEU A 163 8.43 -8.19 9.38
C LEU A 163 9.79 -7.73 8.84
N SER A 164 10.75 -8.65 8.80
CA SER A 164 11.97 -8.43 8.01
C SER A 164 11.65 -8.51 6.52
N PRO A 165 12.45 -7.87 5.64
CA PRO A 165 12.29 -8.04 4.19
C PRO A 165 12.22 -9.51 3.76
N ALA A 166 13.08 -10.36 4.33
CA ALA A 166 13.09 -11.80 4.06
C ALA A 166 11.83 -12.53 4.55
N GLU A 167 11.19 -12.06 5.62
CA GLU A 167 9.92 -12.62 6.10
C GLU A 167 8.74 -12.16 5.23
N THR A 168 8.74 -10.90 4.80
CA THR A 168 7.77 -10.39 3.82
C THR A 168 7.86 -11.18 2.52
N GLU A 169 9.07 -11.34 1.97
CA GLU A 169 9.30 -12.14 0.78
C GLU A 169 8.75 -13.56 0.96
N ARG A 170 9.16 -14.27 2.02
CA ARG A 170 8.68 -15.64 2.29
C ARG A 170 7.16 -15.73 2.34
N ARG A 171 6.48 -14.78 2.99
CA ARG A 171 5.00 -14.80 3.11
C ARG A 171 4.31 -14.57 1.77
N VAL A 172 4.85 -13.71 0.92
CA VAL A 172 4.31 -13.45 -0.43
C VAL A 172 4.57 -14.66 -1.34
N THR A 173 5.82 -15.14 -1.41
CA THR A 173 6.21 -16.23 -2.33
C THR A 173 5.71 -17.61 -1.88
N ALA A 174 5.28 -17.77 -0.63
CA ALA A 174 4.63 -19.01 -0.17
C ALA A 174 3.15 -19.09 -0.57
N ALA A 175 2.54 -17.96 -0.92
CA ALA A 175 1.12 -17.85 -1.24
C ALA A 175 0.82 -17.91 -2.74
N SER A 176 1.75 -17.49 -3.59
CA SER A 176 1.56 -17.44 -5.05
C SER A 176 2.90 -17.61 -5.79
N ASP A 177 2.87 -17.62 -7.12
CA ASP A 177 4.04 -17.73 -8.01
C ASP A 177 4.90 -16.46 -8.10
N PHE A 178 4.58 -15.43 -7.28
CA PHE A 178 5.36 -14.21 -7.15
C PHE A 178 6.84 -14.47 -6.86
N ARG A 179 7.68 -13.60 -7.41
CA ARG A 179 9.12 -13.53 -7.21
C ARG A 179 9.50 -12.10 -6.91
N GLN A 180 10.38 -11.91 -5.93
CA GLN A 180 10.89 -10.58 -5.65
C GLN A 180 11.84 -10.14 -6.76
N VAL A 181 11.51 -9.04 -7.43
CA VAL A 181 12.35 -8.45 -8.49
C VAL A 181 13.16 -7.26 -8.01
N ARG A 182 12.72 -6.59 -6.94
CA ARG A 182 13.40 -5.42 -6.38
C ARG A 182 13.13 -5.25 -4.88
N HIS A 183 14.17 -4.81 -4.17
CA HIS A 183 14.11 -4.37 -2.79
C HIS A 183 14.65 -2.93 -2.75
N VAL A 184 13.91 -2.03 -2.12
CA VAL A 184 14.26 -0.61 -1.99
C VAL A 184 14.29 -0.25 -0.52
N ASP A 185 15.42 0.27 -0.04
CA ASP A 185 15.50 0.88 1.29
C ASP A 185 14.77 2.23 1.27
N LEU A 186 13.82 2.43 2.19
CA LEU A 186 13.04 3.65 2.31
C LEU A 186 13.35 4.32 3.67
N PRO A 187 14.48 5.05 3.77
CA PRO A 187 14.83 5.73 5.01
C PRO A 187 13.75 6.76 5.40
N PRO A 188 13.54 7.02 6.70
CA PRO A 188 14.41 6.57 7.77
C PRO A 188 14.01 5.24 8.41
N TYR A 189 12.83 4.65 8.16
CA TYR A 189 12.28 3.51 8.94
C TYR A 189 11.53 2.43 8.13
N HIS A 190 11.65 2.43 6.80
CA HIS A 190 10.86 1.57 5.93
C HIS A 190 11.73 0.85 4.91
N TYR A 191 11.14 -0.17 4.30
CA TYR A 191 11.61 -0.78 3.08
C TYR A 191 10.41 -1.01 2.14
N ALA A 192 10.70 -1.27 0.88
CA ALA A 192 9.73 -1.74 -0.07
C ALA A 192 10.23 -2.98 -0.82
N MET A 193 9.32 -3.88 -1.12
CA MET A 193 9.54 -5.07 -1.93
C MET A 193 8.61 -5.02 -3.13
N VAL A 194 9.16 -5.27 -4.32
CA VAL A 194 8.38 -5.35 -5.58
C VAL A 194 8.43 -6.79 -6.08
N PHE A 195 7.25 -7.32 -6.40
CA PHE A 195 7.05 -8.69 -6.85
C PHE A 195 6.36 -8.73 -8.22
N GLU A 196 6.75 -9.71 -9.03
CA GLU A 196 6.18 -10.07 -10.35
C GLU A 196 6.02 -11.60 -10.42
N ARG A 197 5.25 -12.14 -11.37
CA ARG A 197 4.98 -13.60 -11.51
C ARG A 197 5.97 -14.33 -12.42
#